data_AF-A0A2V1C3N1-F1
#
_entry.id   AF-A0A2V1C3N1-F1
#
_cell.length_a   1.000
_cell.length_b   1.000
_cell.length_c   1.000
_cell.angle_alpha   90.00
_cell.angle_beta   90.00
_cell.angle_gamma   90.00
#
_symmetry.space_group_name_H-M   'P 1'
#
loop_
_entity.id
_entity.type
_entity.pdbx_description
1 polymer ?
#
loop_
_entity_poly.entity_id
_entity_poly.type
_entity_poly.pdbx_seq_one_letter_code
_entity_poly.pdbx_strand_id
1 'polypeptide(L)'
;MPPRIPAPARLGVTNLCFRPCTSNAQLPTISSANLVTMAQRRKHKDPYALAQAKQRKDANLSRRAELQEQRKAALGDPVRGITTPFLESFDNVGGSDIINEAVVTEEGVAIKTADNVLLNHFLRPSELEASIKHSHALTEPVVSKIRDFADPVVEAEEKKNHEEGHAKAVTAMARIVSLANASQKDKTRANIVRSIETFGRHNTDKTLKPRAPPNPATLGDKPLPEKTPRAGPDTGSSEVQIAILTAKIRVLANQLETKGGKKDKVNKRNLRLMVHKRQKLLTYLWRKERGGERWQHLIETLGLTEGTWKGEISL
;
A
#
# COMPACT_ATOMS: atom_id res chain seq x y z
N MET A 1 -42.26 -20.14 -33.90
CA MET A 1 -42.16 -19.66 -35.28
C MET A 1 -41.94 -18.16 -35.29
N PRO A 2 -40.80 -17.67 -35.80
CA PRO A 2 -40.68 -16.33 -36.36
C PRO A 2 -40.87 -16.35 -37.90
N PRO A 3 -41.41 -15.28 -38.51
CA PRO A 3 -41.87 -15.26 -39.90
C PRO A 3 -40.73 -15.14 -40.93
N ARG A 4 -40.90 -15.85 -42.06
CA ARG A 4 -40.13 -15.70 -43.30
C ARG A 4 -40.61 -14.45 -44.04
N ILE A 5 -39.68 -13.55 -44.39
CA ILE A 5 -39.92 -12.48 -45.37
C ILE A 5 -38.94 -12.69 -46.54
N PRO A 6 -39.40 -12.63 -47.81
CA PRO A 6 -38.67 -13.09 -48.98
C PRO A 6 -37.66 -12.05 -49.49
N ALA A 7 -36.55 -12.54 -50.03
CA ALA A 7 -35.60 -11.76 -50.82
C ALA A 7 -36.17 -11.47 -52.23
N PRO A 8 -35.88 -10.31 -52.82
CA PRO A 8 -35.84 -10.18 -54.27
C PRO A 8 -34.40 -10.30 -54.78
N ALA A 9 -34.19 -11.30 -55.63
CA ALA A 9 -33.01 -11.50 -56.44
C ALA A 9 -32.94 -10.45 -57.56
N ARG A 10 -31.77 -9.84 -57.80
CA ARG A 10 -31.36 -9.36 -59.13
C ARG A 10 -29.84 -9.48 -59.31
N LEU A 11 -29.49 -10.51 -60.09
CA LEU A 11 -28.77 -10.44 -61.37
C LEU A 11 -27.50 -9.58 -61.45
N GLY A 12 -26.38 -10.28 -61.60
CA GLY A 12 -25.09 -9.73 -62.02
C GLY A 12 -24.05 -10.82 -62.24
N VAL A 13 -24.37 -11.81 -63.09
CA VAL A 13 -23.43 -12.85 -63.52
C VAL A 13 -22.51 -12.26 -64.58
N THR A 14 -21.26 -11.99 -64.23
CA THR A 14 -20.19 -11.89 -65.23
C THR A 14 -19.64 -13.28 -65.48
N ASN A 15 -20.07 -13.89 -66.59
CA ASN A 15 -19.44 -15.07 -67.17
C ASN A 15 -18.02 -14.70 -67.59
N LEU A 16 -17.03 -15.01 -66.75
CA LEU A 16 -15.65 -15.15 -67.20
C LEU A 16 -15.49 -16.58 -67.71
N CYS A 17 -15.33 -16.70 -69.02
CA CYS A 17 -15.04 -17.94 -69.71
C CYS A 17 -13.77 -18.60 -69.13
N PHE A 18 -13.94 -19.69 -68.38
CA PHE A 18 -12.84 -20.62 -68.11
C PHE A 18 -12.52 -21.39 -69.39
N ARG A 19 -11.47 -20.98 -70.10
CA ARG A 19 -10.74 -21.89 -70.99
C ARG A 19 -9.83 -22.77 -70.13
N PRO A 20 -9.75 -24.09 -70.34
CA PRO A 20 -8.73 -24.90 -69.70
C PRO A 20 -7.41 -24.65 -70.44
N CYS A 21 -6.60 -23.73 -69.93
CA CYS A 21 -5.19 -23.66 -70.30
C CYS A 21 -4.45 -24.79 -69.58
N THR A 22 -4.06 -25.82 -70.32
CA THR A 22 -3.01 -26.75 -69.91
C THR A 22 -1.67 -26.01 -69.95
N SER A 23 -1.37 -25.23 -68.91
CA SER A 23 -0.01 -24.82 -68.63
C SER A 23 0.49 -25.66 -67.47
N ASN A 24 1.53 -26.46 -67.70
CA ASN A 24 2.38 -27.01 -66.67
C ASN A 24 3.00 -25.86 -65.87
N ALA A 25 2.22 -25.28 -64.95
CA ALA A 25 2.73 -24.39 -63.92
C ALA A 25 3.32 -25.31 -62.84
N GLN A 26 4.55 -25.75 -63.08
CA GLN A 26 5.40 -26.20 -61.99
C GLN A 26 5.44 -25.05 -60.98
N LEU A 27 4.72 -25.20 -59.86
CA LEU A 27 4.93 -24.36 -58.69
C LEU A 27 6.45 -24.32 -58.46
N PRO A 28 7.09 -23.15 -58.35
CA PRO A 28 8.50 -23.12 -57.99
C PRO A 28 8.59 -23.86 -56.66
N THR A 29 9.28 -25.00 -56.69
CA THR A 29 9.65 -25.77 -55.52
C THR A 29 10.18 -24.78 -54.50
N ILE A 30 9.54 -24.75 -53.33
CA ILE A 30 9.94 -24.00 -52.13
C ILE A 30 11.46 -23.90 -52.16
N SER A 31 11.98 -22.68 -52.36
CA SER A 31 13.41 -22.43 -52.22
C SER A 31 13.75 -22.84 -50.79
N SER A 32 14.35 -24.02 -50.64
CA SER A 32 14.94 -24.44 -49.39
C SER A 32 16.04 -23.43 -49.13
N ALA A 33 15.74 -22.43 -48.30
CA ALA A 33 16.75 -21.50 -47.84
C ALA A 33 17.89 -22.36 -47.26
N ASN A 34 19.04 -22.38 -47.93
CA ASN A 34 20.22 -23.06 -47.44
C ASN A 34 20.46 -22.56 -46.01
N LEU A 35 20.15 -23.39 -45.00
CA LEU A 35 20.39 -23.17 -43.59
C LEU A 35 21.90 -23.31 -43.33
N VAL A 36 22.69 -22.46 -43.99
CA VAL A 36 24.10 -22.31 -43.65
C VAL A 36 24.13 -21.58 -42.32
N THR A 37 24.67 -22.25 -41.31
CA THR A 37 24.81 -21.66 -39.98
C THR A 37 25.67 -20.39 -40.07
N MET A 38 25.41 -19.40 -39.21
CA MET A 38 26.25 -18.21 -39.13
C MET A 38 27.73 -18.54 -38.86
N ALA A 39 28.01 -19.68 -38.23
CA ALA A 39 29.34 -20.25 -38.08
C ALA A 39 29.94 -20.69 -39.44
N GLN A 40 29.12 -21.39 -40.23
CA GLN A 40 29.28 -21.72 -41.66
C GLN A 40 29.89 -20.55 -42.46
N ARG A 41 29.21 -19.39 -42.37
CA ARG A 41 29.52 -18.14 -43.10
C ARG A 41 30.70 -17.34 -42.54
N ARG A 42 31.11 -17.58 -41.29
CA ARG A 42 32.23 -16.87 -40.63
C ARG A 42 33.58 -17.57 -40.83
N LYS A 43 33.60 -18.76 -41.42
CA LYS A 43 34.80 -19.60 -41.64
C LYS A 43 35.91 -18.91 -42.45
N HIS A 44 35.57 -17.93 -43.29
CA HIS A 44 36.51 -17.16 -44.13
C HIS A 44 36.79 -15.73 -43.65
N LYS A 45 36.40 -15.36 -42.41
CA LYS A 45 36.72 -14.03 -41.86
C LYS A 45 38.10 -14.00 -41.21
N ASP A 46 38.77 -12.87 -41.34
CA ASP A 46 40.05 -12.57 -40.67
C ASP A 46 39.95 -12.90 -39.16
N PRO A 47 40.82 -13.78 -38.63
CA PRO A 47 40.83 -14.15 -37.21
C PRO A 47 41.01 -12.94 -36.28
N TYR A 48 41.77 -11.92 -36.70
CA TYR A 48 42.02 -10.74 -35.88
C TYR A 48 40.77 -9.85 -35.77
N ALA A 49 40.09 -9.57 -36.88
CA ALA A 49 38.81 -8.86 -36.87
C ALA A 49 37.72 -9.58 -36.05
N LEU A 50 37.70 -10.93 -36.08
CA LEU A 50 36.80 -11.73 -35.24
C LEU A 50 37.13 -11.59 -33.76
N ALA A 51 38.41 -11.60 -33.39
CA ALA A 51 38.86 -11.41 -32.02
C ALA A 51 38.49 -10.02 -31.48
N GLN A 52 38.71 -8.95 -32.25
CA GLN A 52 38.29 -7.60 -31.86
C GLN A 52 36.77 -7.48 -31.70
N ALA A 53 35.99 -8.05 -32.62
CA ALA A 53 34.53 -8.03 -32.52
C ALA A 53 34.03 -8.80 -31.28
N LYS A 54 34.71 -9.91 -30.95
CA LYS A 54 34.45 -10.67 -29.72
C LYS A 54 34.78 -9.84 -28.48
N GLN A 55 35.93 -9.19 -28.42
CA GLN A 55 36.30 -8.29 -27.31
C GLN A 55 35.26 -7.18 -27.09
N ARG A 56 34.80 -6.51 -28.17
CA ARG A 56 33.74 -5.49 -28.07
C ARG A 56 32.42 -6.06 -27.56
N LYS A 57 32.05 -7.27 -28.00
CA LYS A 57 30.85 -7.97 -27.53
C LYS A 57 30.98 -8.35 -26.05
N ASP A 58 32.12 -8.90 -25.65
CA ASP A 58 32.39 -9.34 -24.28
C ASP A 58 32.42 -8.15 -23.31
N ALA A 59 32.96 -6.99 -23.75
CA ALA A 59 32.88 -5.73 -23.01
C ALA A 59 31.43 -5.20 -22.87
N ASN A 60 30.59 -5.36 -23.90
CA ASN A 60 29.16 -5.01 -23.79
C ASN A 60 28.41 -5.97 -22.87
N LEU A 61 28.70 -7.27 -22.95
CA LEU A 61 28.07 -8.30 -22.14
C LEU A 61 28.41 -8.14 -20.65
N SER A 62 29.67 -7.85 -20.32
CA SER A 62 30.10 -7.55 -18.95
C SER A 62 29.38 -6.33 -18.40
N ARG A 63 29.39 -5.20 -19.13
CA ARG A 63 28.63 -3.99 -18.74
C ARG A 63 27.13 -4.25 -18.59
N ARG A 64 26.53 -5.05 -19.48
CA ARG A 64 25.11 -5.41 -19.40
C ARG A 64 24.82 -6.27 -18.17
N ALA A 65 25.72 -7.19 -17.82
CA ALA A 65 25.61 -8.03 -16.63
C ALA A 65 25.63 -7.16 -15.36
N GLU A 66 26.58 -6.23 -15.24
CA GLU A 66 26.65 -5.27 -14.14
C GLU A 66 25.37 -4.43 -14.01
N LEU A 67 24.88 -3.86 -15.12
CA LEU A 67 23.62 -3.10 -15.11
C LEU A 67 22.42 -3.98 -14.75
N GLN A 68 22.43 -5.25 -15.14
CA GLN A 68 21.36 -6.18 -14.80
C GLN A 68 21.38 -6.53 -13.31
N GLU A 69 22.56 -6.67 -12.69
CA GLU A 69 22.71 -6.85 -11.25
C GLU A 69 22.22 -5.63 -10.47
N GLN A 70 22.60 -4.43 -10.89
CA GLN A 70 22.10 -3.17 -10.30
C GLN A 70 20.57 -3.08 -10.38
N ARG A 71 19.99 -3.40 -11.55
CA ARG A 71 18.52 -3.41 -11.73
C ARG A 71 17.83 -4.49 -10.91
N LYS A 72 18.43 -5.69 -10.79
CA LYS A 72 17.89 -6.77 -9.93
C LYS A 72 17.88 -6.36 -8.47
N ALA A 73 18.94 -5.72 -7.99
CA ALA A 73 19.01 -5.20 -6.63
C ALA A 73 17.93 -4.12 -6.37
N ALA A 74 17.74 -3.19 -7.33
CA ALA A 74 16.71 -2.16 -7.24
C ALA A 74 15.26 -2.70 -7.36
N LEU A 75 15.07 -3.88 -7.98
CA LEU A 75 13.75 -4.48 -8.16
C LEU A 75 13.12 -4.89 -6.83
N GLY A 76 13.92 -5.24 -5.82
CA GLY A 76 13.46 -5.63 -4.48
C GLY A 76 12.65 -6.94 -4.44
N ASP A 77 12.08 -7.25 -3.28
CA ASP A 77 11.18 -8.40 -3.09
C ASP A 77 9.77 -8.06 -3.61
N PRO A 78 9.13 -8.88 -4.46
CA PRO A 78 7.75 -8.65 -4.91
C PRO A 78 6.70 -8.59 -3.77
N VAL A 79 6.95 -9.24 -2.63
CA VAL A 79 6.04 -9.21 -1.47
C VAL A 79 6.36 -8.06 -0.54
N ARG A 80 7.60 -7.95 -0.08
CA ARG A 80 8.01 -6.98 0.95
C ARG A 80 8.49 -5.64 0.41
N GLY A 81 8.94 -5.57 -0.84
CA GLY A 81 9.59 -4.38 -1.39
C GLY A 81 10.94 -4.12 -0.72
N ILE A 82 11.24 -2.84 -0.49
CA ILE A 82 12.37 -2.38 0.33
C ILE A 82 11.81 -1.95 1.69
N THR A 83 12.48 -2.32 2.77
CA THR A 83 12.02 -1.96 4.11
C THR A 83 12.28 -0.47 4.38
N THR A 84 11.28 0.22 4.92
CA THR A 84 11.36 1.64 5.29
C THR A 84 11.03 1.82 6.78
N PRO A 85 11.42 2.95 7.41
CA PRO A 85 11.09 3.21 8.81
C PRO A 85 9.59 3.17 9.09
N PHE A 86 8.77 3.62 8.14
CA PHE A 86 7.31 3.56 8.26
C PHE A 86 6.80 2.10 8.25
N LEU A 87 7.36 1.22 7.42
CA LEU A 87 7.00 -0.20 7.43
C LEU A 87 7.41 -0.92 8.71
N GLU A 88 8.60 -0.63 9.23
CA GLU A 88 9.07 -1.18 10.51
C GLU A 88 8.16 -0.74 11.66
N SER A 89 7.68 0.50 11.59
CA SER A 89 6.73 1.02 12.57
C SER A 89 5.38 0.29 12.59
N PHE A 90 5.05 -0.56 11.62
CA PHE A 90 3.82 -1.36 11.70
C PHE A 90 3.88 -2.44 12.77
N ASP A 91 5.05 -2.98 13.08
CA ASP A 91 5.19 -4.05 14.06
C ASP A 91 4.97 -3.51 15.49
N ASN A 92 5.43 -2.29 15.75
CA ASN A 92 5.29 -1.59 17.04
C ASN A 92 4.22 -0.48 17.02
N VAL A 93 3.33 -0.50 16.01
CA VAL A 93 2.27 0.51 15.76
C VAL A 93 2.71 1.97 15.99
N GLY A 94 3.89 2.35 15.50
CA GLY A 94 4.40 3.72 15.58
C GLY A 94 5.11 4.06 16.90
N GLY A 95 5.52 3.05 17.67
CA GLY A 95 6.18 3.25 18.96
C GLY A 95 5.22 3.24 20.15
N SER A 96 3.97 2.83 19.95
CA SER A 96 2.98 2.68 21.03
C SER A 96 3.28 1.52 21.99
N ASP A 97 4.25 0.68 21.64
CA ASP A 97 4.80 -0.37 22.51
C ASP A 97 5.74 0.23 23.59
N ILE A 98 6.13 1.51 23.50
CA ILE A 98 6.75 2.22 24.63
C ILE A 98 5.68 2.32 25.72
N ILE A 99 5.94 1.69 26.86
CA ILE A 99 5.02 1.61 27.98
C ILE A 99 4.57 3.02 28.33
N ASN A 100 3.28 3.30 28.13
CA ASN A 100 2.60 4.48 28.64
C ASN A 100 2.54 4.36 30.17
N GLU A 101 3.65 4.61 30.84
CA GLU A 101 3.67 4.73 32.30
C GLU A 101 2.90 5.99 32.69
N ALA A 102 2.00 5.85 33.65
CA ALA A 102 1.28 6.98 34.21
C ALA A 102 2.30 7.83 34.98
N VAL A 103 2.59 9.03 34.49
CA VAL A 103 3.54 9.93 35.13
C VAL A 103 2.76 10.81 36.08
N VAL A 104 3.20 10.86 37.34
CA VAL A 104 2.70 11.83 38.31
C VAL A 104 3.23 13.21 37.89
N THR A 105 2.34 14.09 37.49
CA THR A 105 2.63 15.50 37.19
C THR A 105 2.05 16.40 38.28
N GLU A 106 2.48 17.67 38.33
CA GLU A 106 2.02 18.64 39.34
C GLU A 106 0.50 18.89 39.29
N GLU A 107 -0.15 18.62 38.15
CA GLU A 107 -1.61 18.70 37.95
C GLU A 107 -2.34 17.36 38.13
N GLY A 108 -1.64 16.29 38.56
CA GLY A 108 -2.20 14.95 38.77
C GLY A 108 -1.51 13.85 37.95
N VAL A 109 -2.09 12.65 37.95
CA VAL A 109 -1.56 11.49 37.20
C VAL A 109 -2.01 11.57 35.74
N ALA A 110 -1.07 11.75 34.82
CA ALA A 110 -1.34 11.90 33.40
C ALA A 110 -0.58 10.87 32.56
N ILE A 111 -1.17 10.49 31.42
CA ILE A 111 -0.54 9.61 30.44
C ILE A 111 0.17 10.51 29.41
N LYS A 112 1.51 10.59 29.46
CA LYS A 112 2.29 11.36 28.48
C LYS A 112 2.49 10.54 27.22
N THR A 113 1.61 10.73 26.24
CA THR A 113 1.78 10.18 24.90
C THR A 113 1.53 11.28 23.87
N ALA A 114 2.32 11.33 22.80
CA ALA A 114 2.02 12.22 21.68
C ALA A 114 0.65 11.88 21.07
N ASP A 115 -0.17 12.88 20.75
CA ASP A 115 -1.53 12.69 20.20
C ASP A 115 -1.57 11.84 18.93
N ASN A 116 -0.45 11.77 18.20
CA ASN A 116 -0.30 10.97 16.98
C ASN A 116 -0.21 9.45 17.25
N VAL A 117 -0.13 9.02 18.51
CA VAL A 117 -0.05 7.60 18.90
C VAL A 117 -1.43 7.12 19.31
N LEU A 118 -1.96 6.18 18.54
CA LEU A 118 -3.25 5.56 18.86
C LEU A 118 -3.11 4.62 20.06
N LEU A 119 -4.15 4.56 20.87
CA LEU A 119 -4.31 3.57 21.91
C LEU A 119 -5.21 2.41 21.42
N ASN A 120 -5.35 1.38 22.24
CA ASN A 120 -6.30 0.30 21.96
C ASN A 120 -7.74 0.83 21.93
N HIS A 121 -8.65 0.06 21.34
CA HIS A 121 -10.07 0.39 21.22
C HIS A 121 -10.38 1.70 20.47
N PHE A 122 -9.50 2.13 19.56
CA PHE A 122 -9.63 3.36 18.77
C PHE A 122 -9.63 4.65 19.58
N LEU A 123 -9.05 4.62 20.78
CA LEU A 123 -8.94 5.81 21.63
C LEU A 123 -7.73 6.65 21.23
N ARG A 124 -7.91 7.97 21.23
CA ARG A 124 -6.80 8.93 21.20
C ARG A 124 -6.39 9.30 22.63
N PRO A 125 -5.10 9.60 22.89
CA PRO A 125 -4.64 10.02 24.22
C PRO A 125 -5.43 11.21 24.77
N SER A 126 -5.68 12.24 23.94
CA SER A 126 -6.47 13.42 24.31
C SER A 126 -7.92 13.11 24.70
N GLU A 127 -8.55 12.13 24.05
CA GLU A 127 -9.93 11.70 24.36
C GLU A 127 -9.98 10.94 25.68
N LEU A 128 -8.99 10.09 25.92
CA LEU A 128 -8.86 9.36 27.18
C LEU A 128 -8.62 10.34 28.33
N GLU A 129 -7.73 11.31 28.15
CA GLU A 129 -7.46 12.34 29.16
C GLU A 129 -8.70 13.18 29.48
N ALA A 130 -9.43 13.63 28.45
CA ALA A 130 -10.69 14.36 28.65
C ALA A 130 -11.74 13.53 29.41
N SER A 131 -11.84 12.24 29.11
CA SER A 131 -12.73 11.30 29.80
C SER A 131 -12.32 11.10 31.27
N ILE A 132 -11.02 10.94 31.54
CA ILE A 132 -10.48 10.80 32.90
C ILE A 132 -10.77 12.06 33.73
N LYS A 133 -10.52 13.24 33.16
CA LYS A 133 -10.81 14.54 33.81
C LYS A 133 -12.30 14.70 34.11
N HIS A 134 -13.16 14.34 33.15
CA HIS A 134 -14.61 14.37 33.35
C HIS A 134 -15.07 13.40 34.44
N SER A 135 -14.55 12.16 34.44
CA SER A 135 -14.87 11.17 35.47
C SER A 135 -14.42 11.62 36.86
N HIS A 136 -13.23 12.22 36.97
CA HIS A 136 -12.72 12.77 38.24
C HIS A 136 -13.67 13.85 38.78
N ALA A 137 -14.02 14.84 37.96
CA ALA A 137 -14.93 15.92 38.34
C ALA A 137 -16.31 15.42 38.80
N LEU A 138 -16.82 14.34 38.21
CA LEU A 138 -18.11 13.75 38.60
C LEU A 138 -18.06 12.93 39.89
N THR A 139 -16.89 12.43 40.26
CA THR A 139 -16.71 11.52 41.41
C THR A 139 -16.07 12.20 42.62
N GLU A 140 -15.73 13.49 42.50
CA GLU A 140 -15.19 14.31 43.58
C GLU A 140 -16.16 14.32 44.78
N PRO A 141 -15.68 14.09 46.02
CA PRO A 141 -16.53 14.04 47.20
C PRO A 141 -17.24 15.39 47.41
N VAL A 142 -18.55 15.34 47.62
CA VAL A 142 -19.38 16.53 47.74
C VAL A 142 -19.12 17.19 49.09
N VAL A 143 -18.60 18.40 49.04
CA VAL A 143 -18.37 19.20 50.25
C VAL A 143 -19.70 19.70 50.80
N SER A 144 -19.88 19.53 52.11
CA SER A 144 -21.09 19.94 52.81
C SER A 144 -21.29 21.46 52.73
N LYS A 145 -22.51 21.91 52.42
CA LYS A 145 -22.85 23.35 52.38
C LYS A 145 -22.97 23.96 53.76
N ILE A 146 -23.38 23.16 54.74
CA ILE A 146 -23.56 23.56 56.13
C ILE A 146 -22.27 23.19 56.87
N ARG A 147 -21.47 24.19 57.23
CA ARG A 147 -20.14 23.98 57.83
C ARG A 147 -20.18 23.63 59.32
N ASP A 148 -21.29 23.91 60.00
CA ASP A 148 -21.42 23.72 61.45
C ASP A 148 -21.36 22.24 61.86
N PHE A 149 -21.68 21.32 60.96
CA PHE A 149 -21.65 19.86 61.18
C PHE A 149 -20.56 19.15 60.36
N ALA A 150 -19.68 19.92 59.70
CA ALA A 150 -18.70 19.40 58.78
C ALA A 150 -17.36 19.15 59.49
N ASP A 151 -16.95 17.89 59.59
CA ASP A 151 -15.66 17.53 60.17
C ASP A 151 -14.54 17.64 59.11
N PRO A 152 -13.59 18.58 59.24
CA PRO A 152 -12.58 18.82 58.22
C PRO A 152 -11.61 17.64 58.06
N VAL A 153 -11.43 16.83 59.11
CA VAL A 153 -10.58 15.62 59.07
C VAL A 153 -11.19 14.55 58.18
N VAL A 154 -12.51 14.37 58.26
CA VAL A 154 -13.24 13.39 57.45
C VAL A 154 -13.27 13.83 55.99
N GLU A 155 -13.58 15.11 55.72
CA GLU A 155 -13.54 15.66 54.36
C GLU A 155 -12.14 15.52 53.72
N ALA A 156 -11.07 15.73 54.49
CA ALA A 156 -9.70 15.56 54.01
C ALA A 156 -9.34 14.10 53.74
N GLU A 157 -9.79 13.17 54.58
CA GLU A 157 -9.57 11.73 54.39
C GLU A 157 -10.32 11.21 53.16
N GLU A 158 -11.58 11.61 52.97
CA GLU A 158 -12.36 11.27 51.78
C GLU A 158 -11.71 11.78 50.50
N LYS A 159 -11.22 13.04 50.52
CA LYS A 159 -10.49 13.62 49.39
C LYS A 159 -9.21 12.83 49.08
N LYS A 160 -8.42 12.47 50.10
CA LYS A 160 -7.22 11.65 49.93
C LYS A 160 -7.54 10.28 49.34
N ASN A 161 -8.54 9.59 49.88
CA ASN A 161 -8.99 8.29 49.39
C ASN A 161 -9.47 8.38 47.92
N HIS A 162 -10.14 9.47 47.56
CA HIS A 162 -10.56 9.76 46.20
C HIS A 162 -9.37 9.95 45.25
N GLU A 163 -8.36 10.74 45.63
CA GLU A 163 -7.14 10.96 44.85
C GLU A 163 -6.34 9.66 44.65
N GLU A 164 -6.18 8.85 45.71
CA GLU A 164 -5.51 7.56 45.63
C GLU A 164 -6.27 6.56 44.74
N GLY A 165 -7.59 6.51 44.88
CA GLY A 165 -8.48 5.71 44.04
C GLY A 165 -8.41 6.13 42.57
N HIS A 166 -8.39 7.44 42.31
CA HIS A 166 -8.24 8.00 40.98
C HIS A 166 -6.89 7.63 40.35
N ALA A 167 -5.78 7.82 41.08
CA ALA A 167 -4.45 7.44 40.60
C ALA A 167 -4.36 5.94 40.25
N LYS A 168 -4.95 5.08 41.09
CA LYS A 168 -5.04 3.64 40.83
C LYS A 168 -5.91 3.33 39.60
N ALA A 169 -7.01 4.05 39.39
CA ALA A 169 -7.85 3.88 38.22
C ALA A 169 -7.13 4.31 36.94
N VAL A 170 -6.44 5.46 36.94
CA VAL A 170 -5.67 5.96 35.79
C VAL A 170 -4.56 4.99 35.40
N THR A 171 -3.80 4.48 36.37
CA THR A 171 -2.75 3.48 36.11
C THR A 171 -3.33 2.18 35.54
N ALA A 172 -4.48 1.72 36.02
CA ALA A 172 -5.17 0.55 35.48
C ALA A 172 -5.67 0.78 34.05
N MET A 173 -6.30 1.93 33.78
CA MET A 173 -6.76 2.32 32.44
C MET A 173 -5.59 2.39 31.45
N ALA A 174 -4.47 3.01 31.82
CA ALA A 174 -3.29 3.09 30.97
C ALA A 174 -2.82 1.69 30.50
N ARG A 175 -2.85 0.69 31.40
CA ARG A 175 -2.51 -0.70 31.07
C ARG A 175 -3.52 -1.37 30.16
N ILE A 176 -4.82 -1.18 30.42
CA ILE A 176 -5.91 -1.77 29.62
C ILE A 176 -5.88 -1.25 28.19
N VAL A 177 -5.67 0.07 28.02
CA VAL A 177 -5.71 0.70 26.70
C VAL A 177 -4.35 0.65 25.99
N SER A 178 -3.29 0.14 26.63
CA SER A 178 -1.98 -0.02 25.98
C SER A 178 -2.04 -0.96 24.77
N LEU A 179 -1.45 -0.55 23.64
CA LEU A 179 -1.34 -1.40 22.44
C LEU A 179 -0.26 -2.49 22.59
N ALA A 180 0.70 -2.31 23.50
CA ALA A 180 1.71 -3.31 23.83
C ALA A 180 1.08 -4.66 24.24
N ASN A 181 0.02 -4.59 25.05
CA ASN A 181 -0.73 -5.75 25.54
C ASN A 181 -1.85 -6.20 24.58
N ALA A 182 -2.04 -5.50 23.47
CA ALA A 182 -3.15 -5.73 22.56
C ALA A 182 -2.91 -6.91 21.61
N SER A 183 -4.00 -7.46 21.09
CA SER A 183 -3.95 -8.52 20.09
C SER A 183 -3.39 -8.02 18.76
N GLN A 184 -2.85 -8.92 17.94
CA GLN A 184 -2.40 -8.56 16.58
C GLN A 184 -3.53 -7.94 15.74
N LYS A 185 -4.78 -8.34 16.00
CA LYS A 185 -5.96 -7.76 15.35
C LYS A 185 -6.07 -6.27 15.67
N ASP A 186 -5.89 -5.89 16.93
CA ASP A 186 -6.04 -4.49 17.33
C ASP A 186 -4.84 -3.64 16.88
N LYS A 187 -3.63 -4.22 16.89
CA LYS A 187 -2.44 -3.60 16.24
C LYS A 187 -2.70 -3.33 14.75
N THR A 188 -3.29 -4.28 14.02
CA THR A 188 -3.65 -4.06 12.61
C THR A 188 -4.73 -3.00 12.42
N ARG A 189 -5.70 -2.88 13.34
CA ARG A 189 -6.71 -1.81 13.27
C ARG A 189 -6.08 -0.44 13.47
N ALA A 190 -5.19 -0.28 14.45
CA ALA A 190 -4.48 0.97 14.67
C ALA A 190 -3.61 1.33 13.44
N ASN A 191 -2.92 0.36 12.84
CA ASN A 191 -2.18 0.59 11.59
C ASN A 191 -3.07 0.99 10.39
N ILE A 192 -4.33 0.53 10.34
CA ILE A 192 -5.29 0.98 9.32
C ILE A 192 -5.61 2.47 9.51
N VAL A 193 -5.85 2.91 10.75
CA VAL A 193 -6.11 4.33 11.04
C VAL A 193 -4.88 5.18 10.71
N ARG A 194 -3.67 4.76 11.12
CA ARG A 194 -2.42 5.43 10.75
C ARG A 194 -2.24 5.54 9.23
N SER A 195 -2.61 4.48 8.49
CA SER A 195 -2.56 4.48 7.02
C SER A 195 -3.56 5.48 6.41
N ILE A 196 -4.76 5.60 7.00
CA ILE A 196 -5.77 6.58 6.59
C ILE A 196 -5.28 8.00 6.87
N GLU A 197 -4.69 8.26 8.02
CA GLU A 197 -4.18 9.58 8.40
C GLU A 197 -2.98 9.99 7.53
N THR A 198 -2.07 9.06 7.26
CA THR A 198 -0.85 9.32 6.48
C THR A 198 -1.16 9.50 4.99
N PHE A 199 -1.93 8.59 4.39
CA PHE A 199 -2.15 8.56 2.93
C PHE A 199 -3.51 9.11 2.49
N GLY A 200 -4.41 9.41 3.43
CA GLY A 200 -5.73 9.91 3.12
C GLY A 200 -5.68 11.25 2.40
N ARG A 201 -6.46 11.38 1.32
CA ARG A 201 -6.49 12.61 0.50
C ARG A 201 -6.99 13.82 1.27
N HIS A 202 -7.69 13.63 2.38
CA HIS A 202 -8.12 14.71 3.26
C HIS A 202 -6.94 15.43 3.96
N ASN A 203 -5.79 14.74 4.14
CA ASN A 203 -4.57 15.32 4.70
C ASN A 203 -3.55 15.64 3.59
N THR A 204 -3.33 14.70 2.67
CA THR A 204 -2.30 14.86 1.63
C THR A 204 -2.64 15.93 0.58
N ASP A 205 -3.92 16.23 0.33
CA ASP A 205 -4.30 17.34 -0.56
C ASP A 205 -3.84 18.71 -0.01
N LYS A 206 -3.59 18.84 1.30
CA LYS A 206 -3.13 20.08 1.94
C LYS A 206 -1.61 20.27 1.81
N THR A 207 -0.85 19.18 1.78
CA THR A 207 0.62 19.19 1.84
C THR A 207 1.26 18.92 0.47
N LEU A 208 0.71 18.00 -0.31
CA LEU A 208 1.26 17.58 -1.60
C LEU A 208 0.66 18.38 -2.75
N LYS A 209 1.45 18.63 -3.79
CA LYS A 209 0.93 19.31 -4.98
C LYS A 209 -0.12 18.45 -5.68
N PRO A 210 -1.20 19.06 -6.19
CA PRO A 210 -2.19 18.34 -6.97
C PRO A 210 -1.59 17.87 -8.30
N ARG A 211 -2.24 16.87 -8.90
CA ARG A 211 -1.89 16.43 -10.26
C ARG A 211 -1.98 17.61 -11.23
N ALA A 212 -1.00 17.71 -12.12
CA ALA A 212 -1.02 18.70 -13.20
C ALA A 212 -2.36 18.63 -13.98
N PRO A 213 -2.93 19.79 -14.35
CA PRO A 213 -4.15 19.83 -15.13
C PRO A 213 -3.93 19.15 -16.51
N PRO A 214 -5.01 18.69 -17.16
CA PRO A 214 -4.92 18.25 -18.54
C PRO A 214 -4.34 19.36 -19.43
N ASN A 215 -3.71 18.97 -20.54
CA ASN A 215 -3.12 19.92 -21.48
C ASN A 215 -4.16 20.97 -21.90
N PRO A 216 -3.87 22.29 -21.80
CA PRO A 216 -4.81 23.35 -22.16
C PRO A 216 -5.35 23.21 -23.60
N ALA A 217 -4.54 22.72 -24.54
CA ALA A 217 -4.98 22.45 -25.91
C ALA A 217 -6.13 21.42 -25.99
N THR A 218 -6.23 20.52 -25.01
CA THR A 218 -7.30 19.51 -24.92
C THR A 218 -8.54 20.04 -24.19
N LEU A 219 -8.37 20.99 -23.27
CA LEU A 219 -9.46 21.54 -22.45
C LEU A 219 -10.19 22.69 -23.16
N GLY A 220 -9.49 23.44 -24.02
CA GLY A 220 -9.99 24.70 -24.59
C GLY A 220 -10.26 25.74 -23.50
N ASP A 221 -11.19 26.67 -23.76
CA ASP A 221 -11.59 27.73 -22.81
C ASP A 221 -12.55 27.24 -21.70
N LYS A 222 -12.77 25.92 -21.57
CA LYS A 222 -13.70 25.40 -20.56
C LYS A 222 -13.05 25.46 -19.17
N PRO A 223 -13.68 26.13 -18.18
CA PRO A 223 -13.17 26.11 -16.82
C PRO A 223 -13.22 24.68 -16.27
N LEU A 224 -12.22 24.33 -15.45
CA LEU A 224 -12.25 23.05 -14.73
C LEU A 224 -13.43 23.05 -13.76
N PRO A 225 -14.21 21.95 -13.69
CA PRO A 225 -15.32 21.87 -12.74
C PRO A 225 -14.78 21.98 -11.32
N GLU A 226 -15.45 22.79 -10.50
CA GLU A 226 -15.17 22.87 -9.08
C GLU A 226 -15.47 21.52 -8.42
N LYS A 227 -14.55 21.05 -7.59
CA LYS A 227 -14.72 19.77 -6.90
C LYS A 227 -15.56 19.98 -5.66
N THR A 228 -16.60 19.17 -5.49
CA THR A 228 -17.38 19.17 -4.25
C THR A 228 -16.48 18.85 -3.05
N PRO A 229 -16.65 19.55 -1.92
CA PRO A 229 -15.91 19.24 -0.71
C PRO A 229 -16.28 17.83 -0.22
N ARG A 230 -15.33 17.17 0.43
CA ARG A 230 -15.56 15.84 0.99
C ARG A 230 -16.38 15.96 2.27
N ALA A 231 -17.36 15.07 2.42
CA ALA A 231 -18.18 15.01 3.65
C ALA A 231 -17.42 14.41 4.85
N GLY A 232 -16.36 13.64 4.63
CA GLY A 232 -15.65 12.93 5.70
C GLY A 232 -14.25 12.47 5.31
N PRO A 233 -13.61 11.67 6.18
CA PRO A 233 -12.25 11.18 5.95
C PRO A 233 -12.20 10.24 4.75
N ASP A 234 -11.14 10.39 3.96
CA ASP A 234 -10.91 9.54 2.79
C ASP A 234 -10.35 8.18 3.20
N THR A 235 -11.16 7.13 3.06
CA THR A 235 -10.81 5.74 3.39
C THR A 235 -10.72 4.83 2.16
N GLY A 236 -11.18 5.31 1.00
CA GLY A 236 -11.38 4.52 -0.20
C GLY A 236 -10.38 4.80 -1.32
N SER A 237 -9.47 5.76 -1.15
CA SER A 237 -8.46 6.06 -2.17
C SER A 237 -7.49 4.90 -2.39
N SER A 238 -6.93 4.82 -3.60
CA SER A 238 -6.04 3.72 -3.96
C SER A 238 -4.79 3.69 -3.07
N GLU A 239 -4.33 4.87 -2.66
CA GLU A 239 -3.21 5.08 -1.76
C GLU A 239 -3.45 4.42 -0.40
N VAL A 240 -4.58 4.75 0.23
CA VAL A 240 -5.00 4.17 1.52
C VAL A 240 -5.22 2.67 1.40
N GLN A 241 -5.87 2.21 0.32
CA GLN A 241 -6.08 0.77 0.10
C GLN A 241 -4.76 0.00 -0.04
N ILE A 242 -3.78 0.56 -0.74
CA ILE A 242 -2.44 -0.03 -0.91
C ILE A 242 -1.70 -0.09 0.44
N ALA A 243 -1.76 0.99 1.23
CA ALA A 243 -1.14 1.03 2.56
C ALA A 243 -1.75 -0.03 3.50
N ILE A 244 -3.08 -0.13 3.54
CA ILE A 244 -3.79 -1.16 4.34
C ILE A 244 -3.43 -2.57 3.88
N LEU A 245 -3.38 -2.82 2.57
CA LEU A 245 -2.95 -4.12 2.05
C LEU A 245 -1.50 -4.42 2.43
N THR A 246 -0.63 -3.43 2.43
CA THR A 246 0.78 -3.60 2.80
C THR A 246 0.93 -3.98 4.27
N ALA A 247 0.18 -3.34 5.18
CA ALA A 247 0.13 -3.75 6.58
C ALA A 247 -0.37 -5.20 6.74
N LYS A 248 -1.44 -5.59 6.04
CA LYS A 248 -1.98 -6.97 6.08
C LYS A 248 -1.04 -8.01 5.49
N ILE A 249 -0.39 -7.69 4.37
CA ILE A 249 0.61 -8.54 3.71
C ILE A 249 1.79 -8.77 4.66
N ARG A 250 2.28 -7.71 5.33
CA ARG A 250 3.38 -7.83 6.29
C ARG A 250 3.04 -8.79 7.44
N VAL A 251 1.87 -8.62 8.05
CA VAL A 251 1.42 -9.50 9.15
C VAL A 251 1.30 -10.95 8.69
N LEU A 252 0.67 -11.19 7.52
CA LEU A 252 0.50 -12.55 7.03
C LEU A 252 1.81 -13.19 6.58
N ALA A 253 2.72 -12.42 5.98
CA ALA A 253 4.05 -12.89 5.59
C ALA A 253 4.87 -13.32 6.82
N ASN A 254 4.90 -12.48 7.87
CA ASN A 254 5.58 -12.80 9.13
C ASN A 254 4.99 -14.07 9.79
N GLN A 255 3.67 -14.24 9.75
CA GLN A 255 3.02 -15.45 10.28
C GLN A 255 3.40 -16.71 9.50
N LEU A 256 3.52 -16.63 8.17
CA LEU A 256 3.90 -17.77 7.33
C LEU A 256 5.37 -18.17 7.48
N GLU A 257 6.23 -17.23 7.87
CA GLU A 257 7.65 -17.46 8.17
C GLU A 257 7.88 -18.03 9.57
N THR A 258 6.92 -17.86 10.48
CA THR A 258 6.96 -18.41 11.84
C THR A 258 7.02 -19.94 11.83
N LYS A 259 7.60 -20.54 12.87
CA LYS A 259 7.70 -22.00 13.03
C LYS A 259 6.30 -22.64 12.91
N GLY A 260 6.12 -23.52 11.93
CA GLY A 260 4.84 -24.16 11.60
C GLY A 260 4.01 -23.47 10.50
N GLY A 261 4.23 -22.18 10.23
CA GLY A 261 3.50 -21.40 9.22
C GLY A 261 3.71 -21.87 7.78
N LYS A 262 4.86 -22.50 7.48
CA LYS A 262 5.17 -23.03 6.14
C LYS A 262 4.18 -24.10 5.65
N LYS A 263 3.45 -24.77 6.55
CA LYS A 263 2.45 -25.80 6.21
C LYS A 263 1.08 -25.22 5.87
N ASP A 264 0.83 -23.95 6.17
CA ASP A 264 -0.45 -23.31 5.94
C ASP A 264 -0.64 -22.93 4.46
N LYS A 265 -1.31 -23.80 3.71
CA LYS A 265 -1.55 -23.62 2.26
C LYS A 265 -2.63 -22.59 1.98
N VAL A 266 -3.61 -22.43 2.87
CA VAL A 266 -4.74 -21.50 2.69
C VAL A 266 -4.25 -20.08 2.83
N ASN A 267 -3.45 -19.79 3.86
CA ASN A 267 -2.91 -18.46 4.06
C ASN A 267 -1.85 -18.07 3.03
N LYS A 268 -1.09 -19.02 2.47
CA LYS A 268 -0.24 -18.75 1.28
C LYS A 268 -1.07 -18.28 0.08
N ARG A 269 -2.22 -18.92 -0.18
CA ARG A 269 -3.16 -18.46 -1.23
C ARG A 269 -3.69 -17.06 -0.91
N ASN A 270 -4.08 -16.79 0.34
CA ASN A 270 -4.58 -15.49 0.75
C ASN A 270 -3.52 -14.38 0.61
N LEU A 271 -2.26 -14.67 0.97
CA LEU A 271 -1.13 -13.75 0.76
C LEU A 271 -1.00 -13.39 -0.71
N ARG A 272 -0.99 -14.40 -1.59
CA ARG A 272 -0.90 -14.19 -3.04
C ARG A 272 -2.05 -13.35 -3.59
N LEU A 273 -3.29 -13.61 -3.15
CA LEU A 273 -4.45 -12.79 -3.54
C LEU A 273 -4.31 -11.33 -3.09
N MET A 274 -3.80 -11.08 -1.88
CA MET A 274 -3.56 -9.72 -1.39
C MET A 274 -2.47 -9.00 -2.18
N VAL A 275 -1.35 -9.69 -2.47
CA VAL A 275 -0.25 -9.14 -3.28
C VAL A 275 -0.73 -8.79 -4.69
N HIS A 276 -1.47 -9.68 -5.35
CA HIS A 276 -2.04 -9.40 -6.68
C HIS A 276 -3.09 -8.28 -6.64
N LYS A 277 -3.89 -8.18 -5.57
CA LYS A 277 -4.82 -7.05 -5.40
C LYS A 277 -4.07 -5.72 -5.27
N ARG A 278 -2.98 -5.69 -4.49
CA ARG A 278 -2.11 -4.53 -4.35
C ARG A 278 -1.46 -4.14 -5.69
N GLN A 279 -0.95 -5.13 -6.44
CA GLN A 279 -0.40 -4.92 -7.79
C GLN A 279 -1.39 -4.24 -8.73
N LYS A 280 -2.65 -4.68 -8.75
CA LYS A 280 -3.71 -4.06 -9.60
C LYS A 280 -3.96 -2.60 -9.20
N LEU A 281 -3.99 -2.30 -7.91
CA LEU A 281 -4.17 -0.94 -7.40
C LEU A 281 -2.97 -0.05 -7.74
N LEU A 282 -1.73 -0.55 -7.58
CA LEU A 282 -0.52 0.19 -7.95
C LEU A 282 -0.49 0.51 -9.45
N THR A 283 -0.83 -0.47 -10.29
CA THR A 283 -0.90 -0.28 -11.76
C THR A 283 -1.94 0.78 -12.13
N TYR A 284 -3.11 0.75 -11.47
CA TYR A 284 -4.15 1.75 -11.66
C TYR A 284 -3.68 3.15 -11.22
N LEU A 285 -3.11 3.26 -10.02
CA LEU A 285 -2.66 4.52 -9.44
C LEU A 285 -1.55 5.15 -10.27
N TRP A 286 -0.55 4.36 -10.71
CA TRP A 286 0.52 4.82 -11.60
C TRP A 286 -0.04 5.45 -12.88
N ARG A 287 -0.99 4.77 -13.53
CA ARG A 287 -1.63 5.28 -14.75
C ARG A 287 -2.43 6.57 -14.51
N LYS A 288 -3.03 6.72 -13.33
CA LYS A 288 -3.87 7.88 -12.98
C LYS A 288 -3.07 9.10 -12.55
N GLU A 289 -2.03 8.92 -11.74
CA GLU A 289 -1.19 9.99 -11.20
C GLU A 289 0.00 10.33 -12.11
N ARG A 290 0.38 9.44 -13.05
CA ARG A 290 1.50 9.60 -13.99
C ARG A 290 2.83 9.94 -13.30
N GLY A 291 3.05 9.39 -12.12
CA GLY A 291 4.26 9.64 -11.33
C GLY A 291 4.31 10.98 -10.61
N GLY A 292 3.16 11.63 -10.38
CA GLY A 292 3.08 12.85 -9.55
C GLY A 292 3.50 12.62 -8.09
N GLU A 293 3.58 13.72 -7.33
CA GLU A 293 4.08 13.72 -5.93
C GLU A 293 3.35 12.74 -5.02
N ARG A 294 2.05 12.51 -5.21
CA ARG A 294 1.26 11.53 -4.43
C ARG A 294 1.74 10.10 -4.61
N TRP A 295 2.05 9.73 -5.86
CA TRP A 295 2.60 8.42 -6.17
C TRP A 295 3.99 8.25 -5.55
N GLN A 296 4.85 9.26 -5.71
CA GLN A 296 6.20 9.24 -5.15
C GLN A 296 6.17 9.11 -3.63
N HIS A 297 5.37 9.94 -2.96
CA HIS A 297 5.18 9.89 -1.51
C HIS A 297 4.73 8.51 -1.03
N LEU A 298 3.79 7.87 -1.73
CA LEU A 298 3.35 6.51 -1.39
C LEU A 298 4.48 5.48 -1.55
N ILE A 299 5.16 5.50 -2.70
CA ILE A 299 6.21 4.53 -3.03
C ILE A 299 7.39 4.65 -2.07
N GLU A 300 7.83 5.87 -1.78
CA GLU A 300 8.94 6.15 -0.87
C GLU A 300 8.60 5.78 0.57
N THR A 301 7.40 6.13 1.04
CA THR A 301 7.00 5.85 2.43
C THR A 301 6.79 4.35 2.65
N LEU A 302 6.13 3.65 1.72
CA LEU A 302 5.86 2.21 1.84
C LEU A 302 6.98 1.32 1.26
N GLY A 303 8.04 1.88 0.68
CA GLY A 303 9.15 1.13 0.09
C GLY A 303 8.76 0.21 -1.07
N LEU A 304 7.76 0.58 -1.86
CA LEU A 304 7.22 -0.27 -2.92
C LEU A 304 8.03 -0.12 -4.22
N THR A 305 8.74 -1.17 -4.62
CA THR A 305 9.58 -1.15 -5.82
C THR A 305 8.82 -1.55 -7.08
N GLU A 306 9.47 -1.42 -8.24
CA GLU A 306 8.94 -1.91 -9.50
C GLU A 306 8.59 -3.41 -9.47
N GLY A 307 9.32 -4.22 -8.69
CA GLY A 307 9.06 -5.66 -8.55
C GLY A 307 7.73 -5.99 -7.88
N THR A 308 7.16 -5.04 -7.13
CA THR A 308 5.88 -5.25 -6.42
C THR A 308 4.64 -5.08 -7.32
N TRP A 309 4.81 -4.55 -8.54
CA TRP A 309 3.67 -4.29 -9.43
C TRP A 309 3.93 -4.45 -10.93
N LYS A 310 5.16 -4.26 -11.41
CA LYS A 310 5.50 -4.50 -12.82
C LYS A 310 5.71 -5.99 -13.07
N GLY A 311 5.19 -6.49 -14.19
CA GLY A 311 5.36 -7.89 -14.60
C GLY A 311 4.44 -8.86 -13.86
N GLU A 312 4.80 -10.14 -13.88
CA GLU A 312 4.06 -11.21 -13.21
C GLU A 312 4.69 -11.52 -11.85
N ILE A 313 3.88 -11.55 -10.78
CA ILE A 313 4.32 -11.92 -9.44
C ILE A 313 4.01 -13.40 -9.21
N SER A 314 5.06 -14.21 -9.12
CA SER A 314 5.01 -15.63 -8.78
C SER A 314 5.49 -15.86 -7.35
N LEU A 315 4.67 -16.53 -6.52
CA LEU A 315 4.88 -16.83 -5.09
C LEU A 315 4.66 -18.31 -4.80
#